data_AF-A0A6A4QRK7-F1
#
_entry.id   AF-A0A6A4QRK7-F1
#
_cell.length_a   1.000
_cell.length_b   1.000
_cell.length_c   1.000
_cell.angle_alpha   90.00
_cell.angle_beta   90.00
_cell.angle_gamma   90.00
#
_symmetry.space_group_name_H-M   'P 1'
#
loop_
_entity.id
_entity.type
_entity.pdbx_description
1 polymer ?
#
loop_
_entity_poly.entity_id
_entity_poly.type
_entity_poly.pdbx_seq_one_letter_code
_entity_poly.pdbx_strand_id
1 'polypeptide(L)'
;MLKYVMEILLSESSVITTYYFNWSTSTVSIFLASLGLTVLPVNIVVGSYISNMFEDRQILLASELMVCLGVLLSFHIIPYSEPQYICSGLLLFVSAEVLEGVNLSLLSRVMSSGLSRGTYNGGLLSTEAGTIARVIADATITLAGYLGESRLLNVTLIPSLFITISSIIATCYTYNSLF
;
A
#
# COMPACT_ATOMS: atom_id res chain seq x y z
N MET A 1 2.73 2.10 -7.26
CA MET A 1 3.51 1.85 -6.04
C MET A 1 2.61 1.41 -4.90
N LEU A 2 1.64 2.25 -4.52
CA LEU A 2 0.60 1.97 -3.52
C LEU A 2 -0.24 0.71 -3.73
N LYS A 3 -0.97 0.68 -4.85
CA LYS A 3 -1.89 -0.43 -5.16
C LYS A 3 -1.18 -1.77 -5.30
N TYR A 4 0.10 -1.75 -5.68
CA TYR A 4 0.93 -2.95 -5.74
C TYR A 4 1.20 -3.53 -4.35
N VAL A 5 1.59 -2.69 -3.38
CA VAL A 5 1.88 -3.12 -2.01
C VAL A 5 0.61 -3.56 -1.27
N MET A 6 -0.50 -2.84 -1.48
CA MET A 6 -1.80 -3.25 -0.93
C MET A 6 -2.30 -4.57 -1.52
N GLU A 7 -2.19 -4.76 -2.85
CA GLU A 7 -2.62 -6.00 -3.50
C GLU A 7 -1.77 -7.19 -3.06
N ILE A 8 -0.45 -7.01 -2.94
CA ILE A 8 0.41 -8.04 -2.35
C ILE A 8 -0.07 -8.41 -0.96
N LEU A 9 -0.28 -7.44 -0.08
CA LEU A 9 -0.73 -7.75 1.28
C LEU A 9 -2.08 -8.47 1.30
N LEU A 10 -3.06 -8.01 0.52
CA LEU A 10 -4.40 -8.57 0.50
C LEU A 10 -4.43 -9.98 -0.13
N SER A 11 -3.83 -10.14 -1.32
CA SER A 11 -3.80 -11.43 -2.01
C SER A 11 -2.94 -12.46 -1.27
N GLU A 12 -1.80 -12.03 -0.73
CA GLU A 12 -0.88 -12.91 0.02
C GLU A 12 -1.42 -13.25 1.41
N SER A 13 -2.22 -12.37 2.03
CA SER A 13 -2.79 -12.62 3.36
C SER A 13 -3.57 -13.92 3.45
N SER A 14 -4.29 -14.28 2.39
CA SER A 14 -5.08 -15.52 2.33
C SER A 14 -4.20 -16.77 2.33
N VAL A 15 -3.03 -16.72 1.69
CA VAL A 15 -2.10 -17.84 1.57
C VAL A 15 -1.21 -17.95 2.81
N ILE A 16 -0.66 -16.83 3.29
CA ILE A 16 0.22 -16.79 4.47
C ILE A 16 -0.53 -17.21 5.73
N THR A 17 -1.73 -16.69 5.96
CA THR A 17 -2.44 -16.94 7.23
C THR A 17 -2.94 -18.38 7.35
N THR A 18 -3.31 -19.00 6.23
CA THR A 18 -3.62 -20.43 6.21
C THR A 18 -2.36 -21.29 6.38
N TYR A 19 -1.23 -20.93 5.77
CA TYR A 19 0.01 -21.71 5.85
C TYR A 19 0.75 -21.58 7.20
N TYR A 20 0.93 -20.36 7.71
CA TYR A 20 1.71 -20.09 8.93
C TYR A 20 0.89 -20.18 10.22
N PHE A 21 -0.39 -19.82 10.18
CA PHE A 21 -1.23 -19.72 11.38
C PHE A 21 -2.40 -20.72 11.40
N ASN A 22 -2.56 -21.56 10.36
CA ASN A 22 -3.70 -22.47 10.20
C ASN A 22 -5.06 -21.77 10.37
N TRP A 23 -5.15 -20.48 10.00
CA TRP A 23 -6.41 -19.75 10.10
C TRP A 23 -7.45 -20.32 9.14
N SER A 24 -8.68 -20.45 9.64
CA SER A 24 -9.82 -20.80 8.79
C SER A 24 -10.21 -19.62 7.90
N THR A 25 -10.82 -19.92 6.75
CA THR A 25 -11.30 -18.91 5.79
C THR A 25 -12.25 -17.89 6.43
N SER A 26 -13.00 -18.27 7.46
CA SER A 26 -13.86 -17.35 8.20
C SER A 26 -13.06 -16.30 8.98
N THR A 27 -11.98 -16.69 9.65
CA THR A 27 -11.12 -15.76 10.41
C THR A 27 -10.38 -14.81 9.49
N VAL A 28 -9.89 -15.31 8.35
CA VAL A 28 -9.28 -14.50 7.29
C VAL A 28 -10.27 -13.48 6.76
N SER A 29 -11.50 -13.89 6.47
CA SER A 29 -12.54 -12.98 5.95
C SER A 29 -12.90 -11.88 6.95
N ILE A 30 -12.97 -12.18 8.25
CA ILE A 30 -13.22 -11.19 9.30
C ILE A 30 -12.05 -10.20 9.40
N PHE A 31 -10.81 -10.67 9.27
CA PHE A 31 -9.62 -9.81 9.25
C PHE A 31 -9.58 -8.88 8.03
N LEU A 32 -9.87 -9.38 6.83
CA LEU A 32 -9.93 -8.52 5.63
C LEU A 32 -11.09 -7.52 5.71
N ALA A 33 -12.24 -7.94 6.25
CA ALA A 33 -13.39 -7.06 6.45
C ALA A 33 -13.07 -5.94 7.45
N SER A 34 -12.36 -6.25 8.54
CA SER A 34 -11.95 -5.23 9.53
C SER A 34 -10.93 -4.27 8.94
N LEU A 35 -9.94 -4.77 8.18
CA LEU A 35 -9.01 -3.92 7.41
C LEU A 35 -9.76 -2.99 6.46
N GLY A 36 -10.65 -3.51 5.61
CA GLY A 36 -11.43 -2.70 4.67
C GLY A 36 -12.31 -1.66 5.36
N LEU A 37 -12.86 -1.96 6.53
CA LEU A 37 -13.67 -1.01 7.30
C LEU A 37 -12.83 0.16 7.86
N THR A 38 -11.52 -0.02 8.08
CA THR A 38 -10.64 1.07 8.52
C THR A 38 -10.37 2.13 7.46
N VAL A 39 -10.61 1.83 6.17
CA VAL A 39 -10.42 2.77 5.06
C VAL A 39 -11.27 4.03 5.23
N LEU A 40 -12.54 3.87 5.60
CA LEU A 40 -13.49 4.98 5.75
C LEU A 40 -13.07 5.98 6.86
N PRO A 41 -12.85 5.56 8.12
CA PRO A 41 -12.47 6.49 9.18
C PRO A 41 -11.10 7.13 8.92
N VAL A 42 -10.14 6.39 8.35
CA VAL A 42 -8.82 6.93 8.01
C VAL A 42 -8.94 8.04 6.99
N ASN A 43 -9.71 7.83 5.91
CA ASN A 43 -9.92 8.86 4.89
C ASN A 43 -10.62 10.12 5.45
N ILE A 44 -11.59 9.96 6.37
CA ILE A 44 -12.25 11.09 7.04
C ILE A 44 -11.25 11.87 7.90
N VAL A 45 -10.44 11.18 8.70
CA VAL A 45 -9.44 11.81 9.58
C VAL A 45 -8.38 12.52 8.76
N VAL A 46 -7.84 11.90 7.71
CA VAL A 46 -6.82 12.49 6.85
C VAL A 46 -7.37 13.72 6.13
N GLY A 47 -8.56 13.60 5.52
CA GLY A 47 -9.19 14.68 4.77
C GLY A 47 -9.63 15.87 5.64
N SER A 48 -10.08 15.60 6.87
CA SER A 48 -10.65 16.66 7.73
C SER A 48 -9.61 17.30 8.65
N TYR A 49 -8.70 16.50 9.23
CA TYR A 49 -7.75 16.95 10.25
C TYR A 49 -6.34 17.14 9.69
N ILE A 50 -5.80 16.14 8.99
CA ILE A 50 -4.38 16.14 8.62
C ILE A 50 -4.11 17.10 7.46
N SER A 51 -4.95 17.10 6.42
CA SER A 51 -4.80 18.00 5.26
C SER A 51 -4.96 19.49 5.62
N ASN A 52 -5.69 19.81 6.69
CA ASN A 52 -5.82 21.19 7.18
C ASN A 52 -4.66 21.65 8.07
N MET A 53 -3.89 20.72 8.66
CA MET A 53 -2.82 21.04 9.62
C MET A 53 -1.42 20.95 9.02
N PHE A 54 -1.21 20.12 7.99
CA PHE A 54 0.10 19.86 7.41
C PHE A 54 0.09 20.02 5.89
N GLU A 55 1.23 20.42 5.34
CA GLU A 55 1.41 20.46 3.88
C GLU A 55 1.36 19.03 3.31
N ASP A 56 0.67 18.87 2.18
CA ASP A 56 0.52 17.59 1.46
C ASP A 56 1.86 16.86 1.25
N ARG A 57 2.96 17.62 1.11
CA ARG A 57 4.32 17.13 0.89
C ARG A 57 4.91 16.41 2.11
N GLN A 58 4.66 16.93 3.30
CA GLN A 58 5.13 16.33 4.55
C GLN A 58 4.35 15.06 4.86
N ILE A 59 3.04 15.07 4.61
CA ILE A 59 2.17 13.91 4.80
C ILE A 59 2.56 12.79 3.83
N LEU A 60 2.90 13.13 2.59
CA LEU A 60 3.38 12.17 1.58
C LEU A 60 4.67 11.48 2.05
N LEU A 61 5.70 12.23 2.46
CA LEU A 61 6.96 11.63 2.90
C LEU A 61 6.80 10.82 4.20
N ALA A 62 6.00 11.31 5.15
CA ALA A 62 5.73 10.59 6.40
C ALA A 62 4.99 9.27 6.17
N SER A 63 4.00 9.26 5.27
CA SER A 63 3.24 8.05 4.93
C SER A 63 4.09 7.05 4.15
N GLU A 64 4.96 7.49 3.22
CA GLU A 64 5.93 6.60 2.56
C GLU A 64 6.90 5.94 3.55
N LEU A 65 7.41 6.69 4.53
CA LEU A 65 8.25 6.14 5.59
C LEU A 65 7.50 5.12 6.45
N MET A 66 6.24 5.40 6.81
CA MET A 66 5.42 4.44 7.55
C MET A 66 5.13 3.18 6.74
N VAL A 67 4.83 3.28 5.43
CA VAL A 67 4.69 2.09 4.56
C VAL A 67 5.97 1.27 4.55
N CYS A 68 7.13 1.92 4.44
CA CYS A 68 8.43 1.24 4.49
C CYS A 68 8.66 0.54 5.85
N LEU A 69 8.33 1.20 6.96
CA LEU A 69 8.38 0.58 8.30
C LEU A 69 7.42 -0.61 8.41
N GLY A 70 6.22 -0.53 7.84
CA GLY A 70 5.26 -1.63 7.80
C GLY A 70 5.80 -2.84 7.03
N VAL A 71 6.42 -2.60 5.87
CA VAL A 71 7.10 -3.66 5.09
C VAL A 71 8.26 -4.26 5.88
N LEU A 72 9.09 -3.46 6.54
CA LEU A 72 10.21 -3.93 7.36
C LEU A 72 9.75 -4.77 8.56
N LEU A 73 8.69 -4.36 9.24
CA LEU A 73 8.10 -5.11 10.36
C LEU A 73 7.45 -6.42 9.92
N SER A 74 7.05 -6.51 8.65
CA SER A 74 6.48 -7.71 8.05
C SER A 74 7.53 -8.77 7.71
N PHE A 75 8.83 -8.41 7.65
CA PHE A 75 9.90 -9.40 7.40
C PHE A 75 9.99 -10.45 8.53
N HIS A 76 10.19 -11.70 8.12
CA HIS A 76 10.38 -12.84 9.02
C HIS A 76 11.82 -12.88 9.57
N ILE A 77 12.13 -11.99 10.53
CA ILE A 77 13.45 -11.94 11.21
C ILE A 77 13.39 -12.63 12.61
N ILE A 78 12.19 -12.71 13.21
CA ILE A 78 11.89 -13.25 14.55
C ILE A 78 10.77 -14.31 14.37
N PRO A 79 10.59 -15.32 15.26
CA PRO A 79 9.45 -16.25 15.19
C PRO A 79 8.14 -15.49 14.94
N TYR A 80 7.55 -15.73 13.76
CA TYR A 80 6.39 -14.98 13.27
C TYR A 80 5.24 -15.16 14.26
N SER A 81 4.82 -14.05 14.85
CA SER A 81 3.68 -14.03 15.76
C SER A 81 2.46 -13.47 15.03
N GLU A 82 1.29 -14.03 15.31
CA GLU A 82 0.00 -13.51 14.83
C GLU A 82 -0.15 -11.99 15.07
N PRO A 83 0.16 -11.44 16.26
CA PRO A 83 0.05 -9.99 16.49
C PRO A 83 1.04 -9.18 15.66
N GLN A 84 2.23 -9.69 15.35
CA GLN A 84 3.16 -8.99 14.45
C GLN A 84 2.60 -8.88 13.04
N TYR A 85 1.98 -9.95 12.52
CA TYR A 85 1.36 -9.93 11.21
C TYR A 85 0.17 -8.95 11.16
N ILE A 86 -0.70 -9.00 12.16
CA ILE A 86 -1.85 -8.10 12.26
C ILE A 86 -1.39 -6.63 12.39
N CYS A 87 -0.44 -6.33 13.27
CA CYS A 87 0.04 -4.96 13.48
C CYS A 87 0.80 -4.42 12.26
N SER A 88 1.68 -5.22 11.65
CA SER A 88 2.41 -4.79 10.45
C SER A 88 1.48 -4.61 9.27
N GLY A 89 0.48 -5.49 9.09
CA GLY A 89 -0.51 -5.38 8.04
C GLY A 89 -1.44 -4.19 8.21
N LEU A 90 -1.91 -3.91 9.43
CA LEU A 90 -2.68 -2.71 9.74
C LEU A 90 -1.87 -1.45 9.46
N LEU A 91 -0.62 -1.40 9.92
CA LEU A 91 0.24 -0.23 9.72
C LEU A 91 0.50 0.01 8.23
N LEU A 92 0.87 -1.04 7.49
CA LEU A 92 1.12 -0.95 6.05
C LEU A 92 -0.15 -0.51 5.29
N PHE A 93 -1.30 -1.11 5.60
CA PHE A 93 -2.56 -0.82 4.93
C PHE A 93 -3.04 0.61 5.20
N VAL A 94 -3.05 1.04 6.47
CA VAL A 94 -3.49 2.39 6.85
C VAL A 94 -2.56 3.46 6.25
N SER A 95 -1.24 3.26 6.31
CA SER A 95 -0.29 4.20 5.72
C SER A 95 -0.38 4.26 4.20
N ALA A 96 -0.68 3.14 3.55
CA ALA A 96 -0.93 3.10 2.12
C ALA A 96 -2.20 3.90 1.75
N GLU A 97 -3.30 3.70 2.46
CA GLU A 97 -4.55 4.47 2.23
C GLU A 97 -4.34 5.99 2.39
N VAL A 98 -3.60 6.42 3.43
CA VAL A 98 -3.26 7.84 3.60
C VAL A 98 -2.49 8.38 2.40
N LEU A 99 -1.48 7.64 1.94
CA LEU A 99 -0.67 8.04 0.80
C LEU A 99 -1.49 8.08 -0.50
N GLU A 100 -2.47 7.19 -0.70
CA GLU A 100 -3.37 7.24 -1.86
C GLU A 100 -4.24 8.49 -1.84
N GLY A 101 -4.80 8.84 -0.67
CA GLY A 101 -5.57 10.07 -0.48
C GLY A 101 -4.77 11.33 -0.83
N VAL A 102 -3.53 11.43 -0.35
CA VAL A 102 -2.64 12.57 -0.62
C VAL A 102 -2.17 12.60 -2.08
N ASN A 103 -1.87 11.45 -2.66
CA ASN A 103 -1.43 11.40 -4.06
C ASN A 103 -2.56 11.83 -5.01
N LEU A 104 -3.81 11.46 -4.70
CA LEU A 104 -4.98 11.92 -5.46
C LEU A 104 -5.21 13.42 -5.30
N SER A 105 -5.02 13.97 -4.09
CA SER A 105 -5.15 15.41 -3.84
C SER A 105 -4.10 16.21 -4.62
N LEU A 106 -2.84 15.78 -4.63
CA LEU A 106 -1.75 16.40 -5.39
C LEU A 106 -1.98 16.30 -6.91
N LEU A 107 -2.40 15.13 -7.40
CA LEU A 107 -2.69 14.92 -8.82
C LEU A 107 -3.81 15.85 -9.29
N SER A 108 -4.84 16.07 -8.46
CA SER A 108 -5.92 17.01 -8.77
C SER A 108 -5.45 18.47 -8.91
N ARG A 109 -4.39 18.87 -8.20
CA ARG A 109 -3.81 20.22 -8.26
C ARG A 109 -2.88 20.43 -9.45
N VAL A 110 -2.18 19.37 -9.88
CA VAL A 110 -1.23 19.42 -11.00
C VAL A 110 -1.93 19.23 -12.36
N MET A 111 -3.17 18.69 -12.38
CA MET A 111 -3.90 18.47 -13.62
C MET A 111 -4.39 19.77 -14.27
N SER A 112 -4.00 19.96 -15.53
CA SER A 112 -4.49 21.04 -16.41
C SER A 112 -6.00 20.97 -16.63
N SER A 113 -6.64 22.16 -16.68
CA SER A 113 -8.07 22.35 -16.95
C SER A 113 -8.54 21.78 -18.31
N GLY A 114 -7.62 21.56 -19.25
CA GLY A 114 -7.91 20.90 -20.53
C GLY A 114 -8.02 19.37 -20.44
N LEU A 115 -7.25 18.74 -19.54
CA LEU A 115 -7.26 17.28 -19.35
C LEU A 115 -8.38 16.84 -18.38
N SER A 116 -8.72 17.71 -17.41
CA SER A 116 -9.83 17.51 -16.45
C SER A 116 -11.21 17.44 -17.11
N ARG A 117 -11.42 18.07 -18.28
CA ARG A 117 -12.69 18.06 -19.02
C ARG A 117 -12.85 16.88 -20.00
N GLY A 118 -11.78 16.14 -20.29
CA GLY A 118 -11.80 14.99 -21.21
C GLY A 118 -12.01 13.65 -20.51
N THR A 119 -12.06 12.57 -21.28
CA THR A 119 -12.08 11.17 -20.76
C THR A 119 -10.78 10.79 -20.04
N TYR A 120 -9.66 11.43 -20.36
CA TYR A 120 -8.37 11.32 -19.65
C TYR A 120 -8.34 12.15 -18.37
N ASN A 121 -9.39 12.05 -17.56
CA ASN A 121 -9.42 12.66 -16.23
C ASN A 121 -8.47 11.87 -15.29
N GLY A 122 -7.98 12.51 -14.24
CA GLY A 122 -7.06 11.92 -13.27
C GLY A 122 -7.61 10.67 -12.59
N GLY A 123 -8.94 10.57 -12.51
CA GLY A 123 -9.63 9.35 -12.08
C GLY A 123 -9.37 8.15 -12.98
N LEU A 124 -9.45 8.30 -14.31
CA LEU A 124 -9.21 7.19 -15.25
C LEU A 124 -7.74 6.80 -15.27
N LEU A 125 -6.83 7.78 -15.20
CA LEU A 125 -5.40 7.49 -15.13
C LEU A 125 -5.02 6.73 -13.85
N SER A 126 -5.62 7.09 -12.71
CA SER A 126 -5.43 6.42 -11.42
C SER A 126 -6.03 5.01 -11.39
N THR A 127 -7.13 4.77 -12.10
CA THR A 127 -7.70 3.42 -12.23
C THR A 127 -6.87 2.55 -13.17
N GLU A 128 -6.45 3.05 -14.33
CA GLU A 128 -5.59 2.29 -15.26
C GLU A 128 -4.24 1.94 -14.63
N ALA A 129 -3.56 2.92 -14.02
CA ALA A 129 -2.31 2.67 -13.30
C ALA A 129 -2.51 1.68 -12.14
N GLY A 130 -3.68 1.74 -11.48
CA GLY A 130 -4.06 0.77 -10.46
C GLY A 130 -4.23 -0.64 -11.01
N THR A 131 -4.95 -0.80 -12.11
CA THR A 131 -5.16 -2.11 -12.75
C THR A 131 -3.85 -2.74 -13.20
N ILE A 132 -2.95 -1.96 -13.81
CA ILE A 132 -1.62 -2.43 -14.20
C ILE A 132 -0.83 -2.88 -12.96
N ALA A 133 -0.87 -2.10 -11.89
CA ALA A 133 -0.19 -2.46 -10.65
C ALA A 133 -0.72 -3.77 -10.05
N ARG A 134 -2.05 -4.01 -10.07
CA ARG A 134 -2.64 -5.27 -9.63
C ARG A 134 -2.19 -6.46 -10.48
N VAL A 135 -2.22 -6.32 -11.81
CA VAL A 135 -1.78 -7.38 -12.72
C VAL A 135 -0.31 -7.76 -12.47
N ILE A 136 0.57 -6.77 -12.26
CA ILE A 136 1.98 -7.05 -11.94
C ILE A 136 2.12 -7.70 -10.56
N ALA A 137 1.31 -7.30 -9.57
CA ALA A 137 1.30 -7.93 -8.24
C ALA A 137 0.89 -9.40 -8.33
N ASP A 138 -0.23 -9.71 -8.99
CA ASP A 138 -0.73 -11.07 -9.15
C ASP A 138 0.27 -11.95 -9.92
N ALA A 139 0.90 -11.41 -10.97
CA ALA A 139 1.96 -12.10 -11.70
C ALA A 139 3.16 -12.40 -10.80
N THR A 140 3.54 -11.45 -9.94
CA THR A 140 4.66 -11.63 -9.00
C THR A 140 4.34 -12.66 -7.93
N ILE A 141 3.12 -12.66 -7.38
CA ILE A 141 2.65 -13.67 -6.42
C ILE A 141 2.63 -15.05 -7.08
N THR A 142 2.14 -15.15 -8.32
CA THR A 142 2.11 -16.41 -9.06
C THR A 142 3.51 -16.97 -9.28
N LEU A 143 4.47 -16.13 -9.70
CA LEU A 143 5.87 -16.51 -9.86
C LEU A 143 6.53 -16.90 -8.53
N ALA A 144 6.21 -16.19 -7.44
CA ALA A 144 6.69 -16.51 -6.10
C ALA A 144 6.10 -17.84 -5.58
N GLY A 145 4.85 -18.14 -5.92
CA GLY A 145 4.17 -19.41 -5.60
C GLY A 145 4.89 -20.62 -6.19
N TYR A 146 5.44 -20.50 -7.40
CA TYR A 146 6.25 -21.56 -8.02
C TYR A 146 7.57 -21.84 -7.27
N LEU A 147 8.08 -20.90 -6.47
CA LEU A 147 9.34 -21.02 -5.71
C LEU A 147 9.16 -21.63 -4.32
N GLY A 148 7.91 -21.93 -3.92
CA GLY A 148 7.53 -22.61 -2.68
C GLY A 148 6.96 -21.69 -1.59
N GLU A 149 5.89 -22.17 -0.94
CA GLU A 149 5.09 -21.43 0.07
C GLU A 149 5.92 -20.96 1.27
N SER A 150 6.98 -21.69 1.64
CA SER A 150 7.85 -21.36 2.78
C SER A 150 8.76 -20.14 2.56
N ARG A 151 8.95 -19.70 1.31
CA ARG A 151 9.73 -18.50 0.96
C ARG A 151 8.89 -17.41 0.32
N LEU A 152 7.60 -17.64 0.14
CA LEU A 152 6.68 -16.74 -0.55
C LEU A 152 6.73 -15.34 0.06
N LEU A 153 6.64 -15.27 1.39
CA LEU A 153 6.68 -14.04 2.18
C LEU A 153 7.97 -13.23 1.98
N ASN A 154 9.15 -13.85 2.06
CA ASN A 154 10.40 -13.12 1.82
C ASN A 154 10.60 -12.76 0.34
N VAL A 155 10.10 -13.59 -0.59
CA VAL A 155 10.27 -13.37 -2.03
C VAL A 155 9.35 -12.26 -2.54
N THR A 156 8.14 -12.10 -2.00
CA THR A 156 7.22 -11.00 -2.33
C THR A 156 7.60 -9.69 -1.64
N LEU A 157 8.17 -9.76 -0.43
CA LEU A 157 8.62 -8.59 0.32
C LEU A 157 9.89 -7.91 -0.25
N ILE A 158 10.75 -8.64 -0.97
CA ILE A 158 11.96 -8.05 -1.58
C ILE A 158 11.60 -7.04 -2.68
N PRO A 159 10.75 -7.37 -3.69
CA PRO A 159 10.28 -6.41 -4.68
C PRO A 159 9.54 -5.23 -4.04
N SER A 160 8.70 -5.47 -3.04
CA SER A 160 7.95 -4.39 -2.39
C SER A 160 8.88 -3.41 -1.66
N LEU A 161 9.91 -3.91 -0.97
CA LEU A 161 10.93 -3.09 -0.31
C LEU A 161 11.79 -2.31 -1.32
N PHE A 162 12.15 -2.92 -2.45
CA PHE A 162 12.87 -2.20 -3.50
C PHE A 162 12.06 -1.04 -4.06
N ILE A 163 10.75 -1.27 -4.28
CA ILE A 163 9.85 -0.24 -4.80
C ILE A 163 9.61 0.85 -3.74
N THR A 164 9.48 0.53 -2.44
CA THR A 164 9.32 1.54 -1.37
C THR A 164 10.56 2.42 -1.23
N ILE A 165 11.75 1.83 -1.21
CA ILE A 165 13.00 2.59 -1.16
C ILE A 165 13.16 3.47 -2.39
N SER A 166 12.88 2.92 -3.58
CA SER A 166 12.95 3.70 -4.83
C SER A 166 11.96 4.87 -4.83
N SER A 167 10.75 4.69 -4.28
CA SER A 167 9.76 5.75 -4.13
C SER A 167 10.24 6.83 -3.17
N ILE A 168 10.73 6.46 -1.98
CA ILE A 168 11.29 7.41 -1.01
C ILE A 168 12.44 8.22 -1.61
N ILE A 169 13.34 7.56 -2.36
CA ILE A 169 14.44 8.22 -3.04
C ILE A 169 13.91 9.21 -4.09
N ALA A 170 12.96 8.80 -4.93
CA ALA A 170 12.35 9.67 -5.94
C ALA A 170 11.60 10.86 -5.30
N THR A 171 10.90 10.62 -4.20
CA THR A 171 10.21 11.66 -3.42
C THR A 171 11.22 12.62 -2.83
N CYS A 172 12.33 12.16 -2.24
CA CYS A 172 13.40 13.01 -1.72
C CYS A 172 14.07 13.85 -2.81
N TYR A 173 14.32 13.29 -3.99
CA TYR A 173 14.85 14.06 -5.12
C TYR A 173 13.85 15.09 -5.66
N THR A 174 12.56 14.77 -5.64
CA THR A 174 11.50 15.67 -6.07
C THR A 174 11.04 16.61 -4.94
N TYR A 175 11.50 16.40 -3.70
CA TYR A 175 11.16 17.18 -2.51
C TYR A 175 11.66 18.62 -2.58
N ASN A 176 12.56 18.96 -3.50
CA ASN A 176 12.93 20.36 -3.73
C ASN A 176 12.29 20.97 -4.99
N SER A 177 11.55 20.17 -5.76
CA SER A 177 10.92 20.55 -7.04
C SER A 177 9.39 20.46 -7.03
N LEU A 178 8.77 19.72 -6.11
CA LEU A 178 7.41 20.02 -5.69
C LEU A 178 7.47 21.42 -5.05
N PHE A 179 6.49 22.29 -5.28
CA PHE A 179 6.57 23.71 -4.90
C PHE A 179 6.71 23.93 -3.40
#